data_AF-L8Y4R6-F1
#
_entry.id   AF-L8Y4R6-F1
#
_cell.length_a   1.000
_cell.length_b   1.000
_cell.length_c   1.000
_cell.angle_alpha   90.00
_cell.angle_beta   90.00
_cell.angle_gamma   90.00
#
_symmetry.space_group_name_H-M   'P 1'
#
loop_
_entity.id
_entity.type
_entity.pdbx_description
1 polymer ?
#
loop_
_entity_poly.entity_id
_entity_poly.type
_entity_poly.pdbx_seq_one_letter_code
_entity_poly.pdbx_strand_id
1 'polypeptide(L)'
;MKGNCVREGLIFNFLFKLGLDVRETNSLFGNTRQLVTEVFVRQKYLEYRRVPYTEPAEYEFLWGPRACLETSKMLVLRFLAKLHRRDPRCWPFHYLEALADCEAEEVDEGEPEAGGNAGTPPP
;
A
#
# COMPACT_ATOMS: atom_id res chain seq x y z
N MET A 1 -11.19 -2.68 -2.50
CA MET A 1 -10.45 -1.84 -1.54
C MET A 1 -11.32 -1.43 -0.33
N LYS A 2 -11.16 -2.10 0.82
CA LYS A 2 -11.63 -1.68 2.18
C LYS A 2 -11.04 -2.68 3.19
N GLY A 3 -9.96 -2.38 3.92
CA GLY A 3 -9.02 -1.27 3.74
C GLY A 3 -7.65 -1.71 4.24
N ASN A 4 -6.59 -1.39 3.49
CA ASN A 4 -5.20 -1.71 3.82
C ASN A 4 -4.64 -0.72 4.85
N CYS A 5 -5.39 -0.48 5.94
CA CYS A 5 -5.00 0.41 7.02
C CYS A 5 -4.49 -0.39 8.23
N VAL A 6 -3.56 0.21 8.97
CA VAL A 6 -2.94 -0.46 10.11
C VAL A 6 -2.47 0.56 11.15
N ARG A 7 -2.84 0.32 12.41
CA ARG A 7 -2.62 1.23 13.54
C ARG A 7 -1.12 1.49 13.78
N GLU A 8 -0.79 2.73 14.13
CA GLU A 8 0.59 3.21 14.39
C GLU A 8 1.37 2.26 15.32
N GLY A 9 0.76 1.88 16.46
CA GLY A 9 1.39 1.00 17.45
C GLY A 9 1.69 -0.42 16.93
N LEU A 10 0.98 -0.92 15.91
CA LEU A 10 1.25 -2.22 15.30
C LEU A 10 2.48 -2.16 14.39
N ILE A 11 2.63 -1.07 13.60
CA ILE A 11 3.84 -0.82 12.79
C ILE A 11 5.05 -0.75 13.71
N PHE A 12 4.99 0.09 14.74
CA PHE A 12 6.17 0.34 15.55
C PHE A 12 6.56 -0.84 16.44
N ASN A 13 5.59 -1.64 16.92
CA ASN A 13 5.88 -2.93 17.57
C ASN A 13 6.50 -3.94 16.59
N PHE A 14 6.08 -3.96 15.32
CA PHE A 14 6.66 -4.82 14.29
C PHE A 14 8.09 -4.39 13.94
N LEU A 15 8.34 -3.10 13.70
CA LEU A 15 9.66 -2.55 13.42
C LEU A 15 10.63 -2.78 14.60
N PHE A 16 10.17 -2.59 15.84
CA PHE A 16 10.94 -2.91 17.04
C PHE A 16 11.36 -4.39 17.10
N LYS A 17 10.46 -5.32 16.74
CA LYS A 17 10.77 -6.76 16.65
C LYS A 17 11.75 -7.10 15.51
N LEU A 18 11.92 -6.22 14.52
CA LEU A 18 12.96 -6.32 13.48
C LEU A 18 14.29 -5.63 13.88
N GLY A 19 14.41 -5.12 15.11
CA GLY A 19 15.61 -4.43 15.60
C GLY A 19 15.68 -2.94 15.24
N LEU A 20 14.59 -2.35 14.76
CA LEU A 20 14.49 -0.92 14.51
C LEU A 20 13.79 -0.26 15.71
N ASP A 21 14.57 0.30 16.64
CA ASP A 21 14.01 1.12 17.71
C ASP A 21 13.38 2.40 17.14
N VAL A 22 12.22 2.74 17.67
CA VAL A 22 11.36 3.86 17.29
C VAL A 22 11.53 5.03 18.28
N ARG A 23 12.09 4.74 19.45
CA ARG A 23 12.37 5.68 20.55
C ARG A 23 13.77 6.26 20.47
N GLU A 24 14.72 5.52 19.92
CA GLU A 24 16.12 5.93 19.74
C GLU A 24 16.46 6.22 18.27
N THR A 25 17.52 7.00 18.05
CA THR A 25 18.06 7.22 16.71
C THR A 25 18.96 6.06 16.30
N ASN A 26 18.53 5.28 15.31
CA ASN A 26 19.32 4.25 14.66
C ASN A 26 20.46 4.90 13.83
N SER A 27 21.65 4.29 13.80
CA SER A 27 22.82 4.84 13.11
C SER A 27 22.72 4.84 11.57
N LEU A 28 21.87 3.99 10.98
CA LEU A 28 21.65 3.91 9.53
C LEU A 28 20.46 4.78 9.08
N PHE A 29 19.39 4.81 9.89
CA PHE A 29 18.10 5.41 9.50
C PHE A 29 17.77 6.71 10.23
N GLY A 30 18.57 7.13 11.20
CA GLY A 30 18.23 8.22 12.12
C GLY A 30 17.01 7.84 12.97
N ASN A 31 16.07 8.76 13.13
CA ASN A 31 14.85 8.49 13.90
C ASN A 31 13.83 7.69 13.06
N THR A 32 13.64 6.41 13.40
CA THR A 32 12.70 5.52 12.68
C THR A 32 11.26 6.03 12.71
N ARG A 33 10.82 6.68 13.80
CA ARG A 33 9.48 7.27 13.86
C ARG A 33 9.35 8.37 12.81
N GLN A 34 10.29 9.31 12.78
CA GLN A 34 10.31 10.42 11.83
C GLN A 34 10.36 9.95 10.37
N LEU A 35 11.18 8.95 10.08
CA LEU A 35 11.26 8.35 8.74
C LEU A 35 9.88 7.86 8.25
N VAL A 36 9.14 7.16 9.13
CA VAL A 36 7.84 6.58 8.80
C VAL A 36 6.71 7.63 8.80
N THR A 37 6.62 8.52 9.80
CA THR A 37 5.51 9.50 9.92
C THR A 37 5.68 10.76 9.09
N GLU A 38 6.92 11.16 8.77
CA GLU A 38 7.19 12.41 8.04
C GLU A 38 7.75 12.14 6.64
N VAL A 39 8.84 11.38 6.52
CA VAL A 39 9.55 11.25 5.24
C VAL A 39 8.75 10.45 4.23
N PHE A 40 8.29 9.24 4.57
CA PHE A 40 7.48 8.42 3.67
C PHE A 40 6.09 9.04 3.38
N VAL A 41 5.54 9.82 4.32
CA VAL A 41 4.29 10.56 4.12
C VAL A 41 4.48 11.76 3.18
N ARG A 42 5.57 12.52 3.36
CA ARG A 42 5.95 13.62 2.44
C ARG A 42 6.25 13.11 1.04
N GLN A 43 6.88 11.95 0.92
CA GLN A 43 7.17 11.26 -0.34
C GLN A 43 5.96 10.53 -0.95
N LYS A 44 4.78 10.54 -0.29
CA LYS A 44 3.52 9.92 -0.74
C LYS A 44 3.55 8.39 -0.86
N TYR A 45 4.52 7.72 -0.22
CA TYR A 45 4.51 6.26 -0.06
C TYR A 45 3.52 5.81 1.01
N LEU A 46 3.32 6.61 2.05
CA LEU A 46 2.33 6.36 3.10
C LEU A 46 1.35 7.52 3.21
N GLU A 47 0.13 7.20 3.60
CA GLU A 47 -0.77 8.16 4.25
C GLU A 47 -0.75 7.90 5.75
N TYR A 48 -0.82 8.96 6.54
CA TYR A 48 -0.89 8.91 8.00
C TYR A 48 -2.04 9.77 8.46
N ARG A 49 -3.02 9.18 9.14
CA ARG A 49 -4.25 9.87 9.55
C ARG A 49 -4.71 9.47 10.94
N ARG A 50 -5.38 10.40 11.64
CA ARG A 50 -6.04 10.12 12.92
C ARG A 50 -7.25 9.23 12.69
N VAL A 51 -7.44 8.22 13.53
CA VAL A 51 -8.63 7.37 13.53
C VAL A 51 -9.80 8.18 14.14
N PRO A 52 -10.92 8.37 13.43
CA PRO A 52 -12.07 9.11 13.95
C PRO A 52 -12.60 8.53 15.26
N TYR A 53 -13.08 9.41 16.15
CA TYR A 53 -13.76 9.05 17.40
C TYR A 53 -12.91 8.21 18.39
N THR A 54 -11.58 8.30 18.31
CA THR A 54 -10.65 7.69 19.29
C THR A 54 -10.17 8.69 20.33
N GLU A 55 -10.27 8.28 21.60
CA GLU A 55 -9.72 8.99 22.77
C GLU A 55 -9.09 7.94 23.74
N PRO A 56 -7.77 7.98 24.01
CA PRO A 56 -6.78 8.91 23.45
C PRO A 56 -6.67 8.82 21.92
N ALA A 57 -6.19 9.89 21.30
CA ALA A 57 -6.09 9.98 19.84
C ALA A 57 -5.20 8.87 19.24
N GLU A 58 -5.79 7.99 18.44
CA GLU A 58 -5.06 6.95 17.70
C GLU A 58 -4.81 7.36 16.25
N TYR A 59 -3.76 6.80 15.65
CA TYR A 59 -3.40 7.01 14.25
C TYR A 59 -3.24 5.69 13.50
N GLU A 60 -3.45 5.73 12.19
CA GLU A 60 -3.25 4.61 11.27
C GLU A 60 -2.47 5.04 10.03
N PHE A 61 -1.74 4.08 9.47
CA PHE A 61 -1.05 4.19 8.19
C PHE A 61 -1.87 3.51 7.10
N LEU A 62 -1.81 4.06 5.88
CA LEU A 62 -2.27 3.43 4.65
C LEU A 62 -1.18 3.56 3.58
N TRP A 63 -1.31 2.81 2.50
CA TRP A 63 -0.53 3.04 1.28
C TRP A 63 -0.91 4.39 0.67
N GLY A 64 0.10 5.22 0.39
CA GLY A 64 -0.08 6.46 -0.36
C GLY A 64 0.00 6.23 -1.88
N PRO A 65 -0.42 7.21 -2.69
CA PRO A 65 -0.56 7.04 -4.14
C PRO A 65 0.74 6.64 -4.83
N ARG A 66 1.91 7.04 -4.30
CA ARG A 66 3.20 6.65 -4.85
C ARG A 66 3.51 5.18 -4.63
N ALA A 67 3.12 4.61 -3.49
CA ALA A 67 3.30 3.19 -3.24
C ALA A 67 2.43 2.34 -4.18
N CYS A 68 1.18 2.76 -4.44
CA CYS A 68 0.30 2.09 -5.39
C CYS A 68 0.82 2.16 -6.84
N LEU A 69 1.55 3.21 -7.24
CA LEU A 69 2.13 3.34 -8.58
C LEU A 69 3.47 2.60 -8.74
N GLU A 70 4.31 2.55 -7.71
CA GLU A 70 5.66 1.97 -7.80
C GLU A 70 5.73 0.47 -7.43
N THR A 71 4.69 -0.08 -6.79
CA THR A 71 4.66 -1.49 -6.38
C THR A 71 3.23 -2.00 -6.16
N SER A 72 3.03 -3.32 -6.27
CA SER A 72 1.76 -3.98 -5.99
C SER A 72 1.84 -4.87 -4.74
N LYS A 73 0.69 -5.28 -4.20
CA LYS A 73 0.61 -6.28 -3.12
C LYS A 73 1.39 -7.55 -3.47
N MET A 74 1.33 -7.99 -4.73
CA MET A 74 2.03 -9.19 -5.21
C MET A 74 3.55 -9.02 -5.17
N LEU A 75 4.08 -7.84 -5.52
CA LEU A 75 5.51 -7.55 -5.43
C LEU A 75 6.01 -7.54 -3.97
N VAL A 76 5.26 -6.91 -3.06
CA VAL A 76 5.59 -6.90 -1.62
C VAL A 76 5.51 -8.30 -1.02
N LEU A 77 4.49 -9.09 -1.35
CA LEU A 77 4.37 -10.47 -0.88
C LEU A 77 5.52 -11.35 -1.40
N ARG A 78 5.92 -11.19 -2.66
CA ARG A 78 7.11 -11.89 -3.23
C ARG A 78 8.41 -11.48 -2.53
N PHE A 79 8.55 -10.21 -2.13
CA PHE A 79 9.70 -9.75 -1.34
C PHE A 79 9.74 -10.39 0.05
N LEU A 80 8.63 -10.38 0.79
CA LEU A 80 8.51 -11.04 2.10
C LEU A 80 8.77 -12.55 2.02
N ALA A 81 8.23 -13.20 0.98
CA ALA A 81 8.46 -14.62 0.73
C ALA A 81 9.96 -14.94 0.52
N LYS A 82 10.67 -14.14 -0.29
CA LYS A 82 12.12 -14.25 -0.47
C LYS A 82 12.88 -14.06 0.84
N LEU A 83 12.55 -13.04 1.63
CA LEU A 83 13.18 -12.75 2.93
C LEU A 83 13.06 -13.93 3.90
N HIS A 84 11.88 -14.56 3.97
CA HIS A 84 11.62 -15.73 4.81
C HIS A 84 12.01 -17.08 4.16
N ARG A 85 12.54 -17.09 2.93
CA ARG A 85 12.83 -18.30 2.14
C ARG A 85 11.62 -19.24 2.01
N ARG A 86 10.44 -18.66 1.77
CA ARG A 86 9.16 -19.36 1.59
C ARG A 86 8.55 -19.03 0.23
N ASP A 87 7.50 -19.76 -0.12
CA ASP A 87 6.65 -19.45 -1.27
C ASP A 87 5.61 -18.38 -0.88
N PRO A 88 5.27 -17.40 -1.75
CA PRO A 88 4.17 -16.46 -1.51
C PRO A 88 2.84 -17.13 -1.13
N ARG A 89 2.57 -18.32 -1.68
CA ARG A 89 1.37 -19.12 -1.42
C ARG A 89 1.31 -19.69 0.00
N CYS A 90 2.40 -19.64 0.78
CA CYS A 90 2.38 -19.94 2.22
C CYS A 90 1.52 -18.95 3.03
N TRP A 91 1.14 -17.81 2.45
CA TRP A 91 0.18 -16.86 3.03
C TRP A 91 -1.06 -16.76 2.14
N PRO A 92 -1.94 -17.78 2.12
CA PRO A 92 -3.00 -17.91 1.11
C PRO A 92 -3.96 -16.71 1.07
N PHE A 93 -4.30 -16.13 2.23
CA PHE A 93 -5.12 -14.91 2.30
C PHE A 93 -4.48 -13.74 1.52
N HIS A 94 -3.25 -13.38 1.87
CA HIS A 94 -2.51 -12.28 1.22
C HIS A 94 -2.20 -12.59 -0.25
N TYR A 95 -2.02 -13.86 -0.61
CA TYR A 95 -1.77 -14.27 -2.00
C TYR A 95 -3.01 -14.09 -2.88
N LEU A 96 -4.19 -14.52 -2.40
CA LEU A 96 -5.46 -14.31 -3.10
C LEU A 96 -5.83 -12.82 -3.18
N GLU A 97 -5.63 -12.07 -2.10
CA GLU A 97 -5.82 -10.63 -2.08
C GLU A 97 -4.89 -9.92 -3.08
N ALA A 98 -3.62 -10.34 -3.16
CA ALA A 98 -2.65 -9.79 -4.09
C ALA A 98 -2.92 -10.15 -5.56
N LEU A 99 -3.60 -11.26 -5.84
CA LEU A 99 -4.07 -11.59 -7.19
C LEU A 99 -5.25 -10.70 -7.59
N ALA A 100 -6.26 -10.58 -6.70
CA ALA A 100 -7.45 -9.77 -6.98
C ALA A 100 -7.15 -8.27 -7.17
N ASP A 101 -6.17 -7.72 -6.46
CA ASP A 101 -5.71 -6.34 -6.69
C ASP A 101 -5.03 -6.18 -8.07
N CYS A 102 -4.25 -7.18 -8.55
CA CYS A 102 -3.65 -7.13 -9.89
C CYS A 102 -4.68 -7.31 -11.02
N GLU A 103 -5.64 -8.23 -10.86
CA GLU A 103 -6.72 -8.45 -11.84
C GLU A 103 -7.62 -7.21 -11.99
N ALA A 104 -7.73 -6.37 -10.95
CA ALA A 104 -8.50 -5.14 -10.99
C ALA A 104 -7.81 -3.98 -11.73
N GLU A 105 -6.47 -4.00 -11.85
CA GLU A 105 -5.70 -2.97 -12.58
C GLU A 105 -5.73 -3.19 -14.10
N GLU A 106 -5.87 -4.45 -14.56
CA GLU A 106 -5.90 -4.82 -15.99
C GLU A 106 -7.24 -4.47 -16.69
N VAL A 107 -8.29 -4.11 -15.94
CA VAL A 107 -9.66 -3.91 -16.47
C VAL A 107 -9.97 -2.44 -16.80
N ASP A 108 -9.08 -1.50 -16.50
CA ASP A 108 -9.31 -0.05 -16.70
C ASP A 108 -8.94 0.46 -18.13
N GLU A 109 -8.28 -0.35 -18.96
CA GLU A 109 -7.88 0.02 -20.34
C GLU A 109 -8.91 -0.38 -21.43
N GLY A 110 -10.21 -0.12 -21.19
CA GLY A 110 -11.33 -0.56 -22.05
C GLY A 110 -12.23 0.56 -22.63
N GLU A 111 -11.87 1.05 -23.82
CA GLU A 111 -12.70 1.78 -24.82
C GLU A 111 -13.41 3.12 -24.46
N PRO A 112 -13.03 4.22 -25.13
CA PRO A 112 -13.96 5.29 -25.52
C PRO A 112 -14.57 4.96 -26.90
N GLU A 113 -15.76 4.35 -26.91
CA GLU A 113 -16.53 4.09 -28.14
C GLU A 113 -16.94 5.41 -28.84
N ALA A 114 -16.17 5.80 -29.85
CA ALA A 114 -16.38 6.99 -30.66
C ALA A 114 -16.96 6.62 -32.04
N GLY A 115 -18.24 6.28 -32.08
CA GLY A 115 -19.03 6.14 -33.31
C GLY A 115 -20.43 6.76 -33.12
N GLY A 116 -20.95 7.63 -33.98
CA GLY A 116 -20.55 7.89 -35.36
C GLY A 116 -21.76 7.68 -36.27
N ASN A 117 -22.76 8.56 -36.21
CA ASN A 117 -23.92 8.48 -37.09
C ASN A 117 -24.41 9.87 -37.54
N ALA A 118 -24.13 10.20 -38.80
CA ALA A 118 -24.75 11.32 -39.49
C ALA A 118 -24.83 11.03 -41.00
N GLY A 119 -25.99 10.54 -41.44
CA GLY A 119 -26.54 10.81 -42.78
C GLY A 119 -25.95 10.05 -43.97
N THR A 120 -26.59 8.93 -44.33
CA THR A 120 -26.49 8.34 -45.67
C THR A 120 -27.33 9.13 -46.69
N PRO A 121 -26.76 9.59 -47.82
CA PRO A 121 -27.49 10.01 -49.02
C PRO A 121 -27.27 8.98 -50.16
N PRO A 122 -27.74 9.21 -51.40
CA PRO A 122 -28.85 10.05 -51.86
C PRO A 122 -30.04 9.08 -52.14
N PRO A 123 -30.69 8.93 -53.33
CA PRO A 123 -30.64 9.69 -54.59
C PRO A 123 -31.34 11.05 -54.53
#